data_AF-A0A0S7CQ94-F1
#
_entry.id   AF-A0A0S7CQ94-F1
#
_cell.length_a   1.000
_cell.length_b   1.000
_cell.length_c   1.000
_cell.angle_alpha   90.00
_cell.angle_beta   90.00
_cell.angle_gamma   90.00
#
_symmetry.space_group_name_H-M   'P 1'
#
loop_
_entity.id
_entity.type
_entity.pdbx_description
1 polymer ?
#
loop_
_entity_poly.entity_id
_entity_poly.type
_entity_poly.pdbx_seq_one_letter_code
_entity_poly.pdbx_strand_id
1 'polypeptide(L)'
;MLASPEGMVTAREDDVERLRKHAHTAVSSAVIRALDQVHHLRAQVRALSPQKTLDRGYAVVQLAGADGVGHDVVRNPDQAPDGTELTLRLAEGRLGAVSSGTMAPAGQPSQHKQNED
;
A
#
# COMPACT_ATOMS: atom_id res chain seq x y z
N MET A 1 29.36 -57.79 34.08
CA MET A 1 28.79 -57.46 32.76
C MET A 1 29.35 -56.11 32.36
N LEU A 2 30.17 -56.06 31.31
CA LEU A 2 30.82 -54.82 30.88
C LEU A 2 29.76 -53.89 30.28
N ALA A 3 29.71 -52.67 30.81
CA ALA A 3 28.98 -51.57 30.23
C ALA A 3 29.57 -51.25 28.85
N SER A 4 28.78 -51.35 27.79
CA SER A 4 29.18 -50.96 26.43
C SER A 4 29.20 -49.43 26.32
N PRO A 5 30.38 -48.77 26.38
CA PRO A 5 30.46 -47.31 26.42
C PRO A 5 30.04 -46.69 25.07
N GLU A 6 30.34 -47.41 23.98
CA GLU A 6 30.03 -47.05 22.60
C GLU A 6 28.53 -46.79 22.39
N GLY A 7 27.66 -47.63 22.98
CA GLY A 7 26.21 -47.55 22.80
C GLY A 7 25.57 -46.32 23.47
N MET A 8 26.18 -45.81 24.54
CA MET A 8 25.71 -44.57 25.18
C MET A 8 26.05 -43.33 24.34
N VAL A 9 27.16 -43.37 23.59
CA VAL A 9 27.56 -42.29 22.69
C VAL A 9 26.68 -42.30 21.43
N THR A 10 26.48 -43.46 20.80
CA THR A 10 25.60 -43.57 19.61
C THR A 10 24.16 -43.14 19.91
N ALA A 11 23.60 -43.55 21.05
CA ALA A 11 22.26 -43.11 21.44
C ALA A 11 22.17 -41.58 21.64
N ARG A 12 23.25 -40.97 22.15
CA ARG A 12 23.31 -39.51 22.34
C ARG A 12 23.48 -38.77 21.02
N GLU A 13 24.24 -39.31 20.08
CA GLU A 13 24.38 -38.80 18.71
C GLU A 13 23.04 -38.82 17.97
N ASP A 14 22.31 -39.94 18.04
CA ASP A 14 20.98 -40.09 17.44
C ASP A 14 19.98 -39.09 18.02
N ASP A 15 20.02 -38.86 19.33
CA ASP A 15 19.17 -37.87 20.00
C ASP A 15 19.51 -36.44 19.56
N VAL A 16 20.80 -36.10 19.46
CA VAL A 16 21.24 -34.78 19.00
C VAL A 16 20.83 -34.56 17.54
N GLU A 17 21.00 -35.55 16.67
CA GLU A 17 20.61 -35.46 15.27
C GLU A 17 19.10 -35.28 15.12
N ARG A 18 18.31 -36.03 15.89
CA ARG A 18 16.85 -35.91 15.92
C ARG A 18 16.41 -34.53 16.40
N LEU A 19 16.98 -34.04 17.50
CA LEU A 19 16.67 -32.71 18.03
C LEU A 19 17.08 -31.60 17.04
N ARG A 20 18.25 -31.73 16.39
CA ARG A 20 18.74 -30.81 15.37
C ARG A 20 17.78 -30.74 14.19
N LYS A 21 17.37 -31.91 13.66
CA LYS A 21 16.42 -31.99 12.55
C LYS A 21 15.07 -31.35 12.90
N HIS A 22 14.55 -31.65 14.10
CA HIS A 22 13.30 -31.04 14.57
C HIS A 22 13.42 -29.51 14.72
N ALA A 23 14.50 -29.02 15.33
CA ALA A 23 14.73 -27.58 15.47
C ALA A 23 14.82 -26.89 14.10
N HIS A 24 15.57 -27.48 13.17
CA HIS A 24 15.68 -26.96 11.81
C HIS A 24 14.33 -26.89 11.11
N THR A 25 13.55 -27.98 11.11
CA THR A 25 12.21 -27.99 10.52
C THR A 25 11.28 -26.95 11.15
N ALA A 26 11.30 -26.82 12.49
CA ALA A 26 10.49 -25.83 13.19
C ALA A 26 10.84 -24.40 12.77
N VAL A 27 12.13 -24.05 12.75
CA VAL A 27 12.62 -22.73 12.32
C VAL A 27 12.29 -22.48 10.86
N SER A 28 12.55 -23.42 9.95
CA SER A 28 12.19 -23.27 8.54
C SER A 28 10.70 -23.01 8.35
N SER A 29 9.84 -23.74 9.07
CA SER A 29 8.40 -23.52 9.00
C SER A 29 7.96 -22.15 9.53
N ALA A 30 8.63 -21.65 10.59
CA ALA A 30 8.37 -20.33 11.13
C ALA A 30 8.79 -19.22 10.15
N VAL A 31 9.95 -19.38 9.50
CA VAL A 31 10.46 -18.44 8.49
C VAL A 31 9.53 -18.38 7.27
N ILE A 32 9.09 -19.53 6.75
CA ILE A 32 8.16 -19.58 5.61
C ILE A 32 6.86 -18.84 5.95
N ARG A 33 6.27 -19.13 7.13
CA ARG A 33 5.05 -18.43 7.58
C ARG A 33 5.25 -16.92 7.73
N ALA A 34 6.39 -16.49 8.27
CA ALA A 34 6.69 -15.07 8.40
C ALA A 34 6.85 -14.39 7.03
N LEU A 35 7.48 -15.06 6.06
CA LEU A 35 7.58 -14.57 4.68
C LEU A 35 6.20 -14.41 4.04
N ASP A 36 5.31 -15.40 4.20
CA ASP A 36 3.94 -15.32 3.70
C ASP A 36 3.16 -14.16 4.33
N GLN A 37 3.31 -13.95 5.64
CA GLN A 37 2.71 -12.80 6.34
C GLN A 37 3.24 -11.46 5.81
N VAL A 38 4.55 -11.34 5.58
CA VAL A 38 5.15 -10.14 4.99
C VAL A 38 4.62 -9.90 3.57
N HIS A 39 4.52 -10.94 2.75
CA HIS A 39 3.96 -10.84 1.40
C HIS A 39 2.49 -10.43 1.43
N HIS A 40 1.69 -11.01 2.32
CA HIS A 40 0.29 -10.68 2.49
C HIS A 40 0.11 -9.23 2.96
N LEU A 41 0.84 -8.81 3.99
CA LEU A 41 0.80 -7.44 4.50
C LEU A 41 1.28 -6.45 3.43
N ARG A 42 2.31 -6.79 2.64
CA ARG A 42 2.77 -5.95 1.54
C ARG A 42 1.74 -5.86 0.41
N ALA A 43 1.05 -6.95 0.10
CA ALA A 43 -0.04 -6.96 -0.88
C ALA A 43 -1.23 -6.12 -0.39
N GLN A 44 -1.58 -6.25 0.88
CA GLN A 44 -2.63 -5.48 1.54
C GLN A 44 -2.27 -4.00 1.63
N VAL A 45 -1.04 -3.65 2.02
CA VAL A 45 -0.51 -2.28 1.98
C VAL A 45 -0.49 -1.76 0.55
N ARG A 46 -0.12 -2.54 -0.46
CA ARG A 46 -0.20 -2.11 -1.87
C ARG A 46 -1.63 -1.91 -2.36
N ALA A 47 -2.57 -2.74 -1.91
CA ALA A 47 -3.98 -2.66 -2.28
C ALA A 47 -4.71 -1.51 -1.57
N LEU A 48 -4.32 -1.21 -0.33
CA LEU A 48 -4.83 -0.09 0.47
C LEU A 48 -4.03 1.20 0.25
N SER A 49 -2.83 1.12 -0.31
CA SER A 49 -1.99 2.30 -0.54
C SER A 49 -2.61 3.11 -1.68
N PRO A 50 -2.90 4.40 -1.45
CA PRO A 50 -3.31 5.35 -2.48
C PRO A 50 -2.40 5.30 -3.72
N GLN A 51 -1.15 4.86 -3.57
CA GLN A 51 -0.16 4.75 -4.64
C GLN A 51 -0.63 3.94 -5.84
N LYS A 52 -1.36 2.82 -5.68
CA LYS A 52 -1.82 2.04 -6.84
C LYS A 52 -2.87 2.77 -7.68
N THR A 53 -3.66 3.62 -7.04
CA THR A 53 -4.60 4.51 -7.72
C THR A 53 -3.82 5.66 -8.38
N LEU A 54 -2.79 6.19 -7.71
CA LEU A 54 -1.92 7.21 -8.29
C LEU A 54 -1.17 6.73 -9.54
N ASP A 55 -0.61 5.51 -9.50
CA ASP A 55 0.10 4.87 -10.62
C ASP A 55 -0.80 4.65 -11.85
N ARG A 56 -2.13 4.62 -11.67
CA ARG A 56 -3.12 4.54 -12.76
C ARG A 56 -3.42 5.89 -13.40
N GLY A 57 -2.78 6.96 -12.95
CA GLY A 57 -2.96 8.32 -13.46
C GLY A 57 -3.98 9.16 -12.71
N TYR A 58 -4.45 8.71 -11.54
CA TYR A 58 -5.27 9.54 -10.65
C TYR A 58 -4.39 10.39 -9.74
N ALA A 59 -4.94 11.49 -9.21
CA ALA A 59 -4.27 12.33 -8.23
C ALA A 59 -5.13 12.46 -6.97
N VAL A 60 -4.48 12.62 -5.81
CA VAL A 60 -5.16 13.02 -4.58
C VAL A 60 -5.01 14.52 -4.40
N VAL A 61 -6.13 15.23 -4.28
CA VAL A 61 -6.16 16.69 -4.05
C VAL A 61 -6.21 16.97 -2.57
N GLN A 62 -5.30 17.83 -2.10
CA GLN A 62 -5.20 18.25 -0.70
C GLN A 62 -5.17 19.77 -0.62
N LEU A 63 -5.66 20.34 0.48
CA LEU A 63 -5.47 21.77 0.77
C LEU A 63 -3.99 22.04 1.00
N ALA A 64 -3.44 23.13 0.46
CA ALA A 64 -2.05 23.50 0.73
C ALA A 64 -1.88 23.82 2.22
N GLY A 65 -1.00 23.08 2.89
CA GLY A 65 -0.57 23.39 4.25
C GLY A 65 0.48 24.50 4.26
N ALA A 66 0.74 25.08 5.45
CA ALA A 66 1.74 26.13 5.63
C ALA A 66 3.18 25.72 5.20
N ASP A 67 3.43 24.42 5.05
CA ASP A 67 4.69 23.81 4.65
C ASP A 67 4.68 23.22 3.22
N GLY A 68 3.61 23.45 2.45
CA GLY A 68 3.42 22.84 1.13
C GLY A 68 3.13 21.33 1.16
N VAL A 69 2.85 20.77 2.34
CA VAL A 69 2.38 19.39 2.50
C VAL A 69 0.90 19.45 2.87
N GLY A 70 0.03 19.12 1.92
CA GLY A 70 -1.39 19.13 2.20
C GLY A 70 -1.78 18.12 3.27
N HIS A 71 -2.27 18.62 4.40
CA HIS A 71 -2.66 17.78 5.53
C HIS A 71 -4.08 17.24 5.40
N ASP A 72 -4.95 17.93 4.64
CA ASP A 72 -6.37 17.57 4.52
C ASP A 72 -6.78 17.31 3.07
N VAL A 73 -7.50 16.21 2.84
CA VAL A 73 -7.91 15.75 1.50
C VAL A 73 -9.24 16.41 1.14
N VAL A 74 -9.30 17.04 -0.03
CA VAL A 74 -10.54 17.65 -0.54
C VAL A 74 -11.50 16.54 -0.98
N ARG A 75 -12.72 16.53 -0.43
CA ARG A 75 -13.79 15.55 -0.69
C ARG A 75 -15.05 16.16 -1.29
N ASN A 76 -15.30 17.44 -1.02
CA ASN A 76 -16.39 18.23 -1.60
C ASN A 76 -15.80 19.51 -2.24
N PRO A 77 -16.24 19.93 -3.44
CA PRO A 77 -15.85 21.22 -4.03
C PRO A 77 -15.99 22.43 -3.10
N ASP A 78 -16.95 22.43 -2.16
CA ASP A 78 -17.11 23.54 -1.20
C ASP A 78 -15.91 23.73 -0.26
N GLN A 79 -15.06 22.71 -0.14
CA GLN A 79 -13.83 22.76 0.67
C GLN A 79 -12.69 23.49 -0.06
N ALA A 80 -12.82 23.74 -1.37
CA ALA A 80 -11.85 24.49 -2.15
C ALA A 80 -12.53 25.62 -2.95
N PRO A 81 -12.97 26.70 -2.29
CA PRO A 81 -13.46 27.91 -2.95
C PRO A 81 -12.44 28.51 -3.93
N ASP A 82 -12.88 29.46 -4.74
CA ASP A 82 -12.01 30.17 -5.67
C ASP A 82 -10.80 30.81 -4.96
N GLY A 83 -9.62 30.66 -5.56
CA GLY A 83 -8.35 31.13 -5.00
C GLY A 83 -7.71 30.20 -3.96
N THR A 84 -8.34 29.06 -3.62
CA THR A 84 -7.76 28.13 -2.62
C THR A 84 -6.51 27.45 -3.18
N GLU A 85 -5.39 27.55 -2.47
CA GLU A 85 -4.16 26.82 -2.80
C GLU A 85 -4.32 25.32 -2.49
N LEU A 86 -3.91 24.50 -3.45
CA LEU A 86 -4.05 23.05 -3.42
C LEU A 86 -2.70 22.38 -3.70
N THR A 87 -2.51 21.22 -3.09
CA THR A 87 -1.41 20.30 -3.39
C THR A 87 -1.99 19.03 -4.00
N LEU A 88 -1.58 18.71 -5.21
CA LEU A 88 -1.94 17.47 -5.90
C LEU A 88 -0.82 16.47 -5.68
N ARG A 89 -1.14 15.32 -5.10
CA ARG A 89 -0.23 14.19 -4.99
C ARG A 89 -0.44 13.26 -6.18
N LEU A 90 0.63 13.01 -6.93
CA LEU A 90 0.68 12.09 -8.07
C LEU A 90 1.54 10.87 -7.72
N ALA A 91 1.66 9.94 -8.67
CA ALA A 91 2.48 8.73 -8.49
C ALA A 91 3.94 9.08 -8.15
N GLU A 92 4.51 10.04 -8.85
CA GLU A 92 5.93 10.40 -8.77
C GLU A 92 6.16 11.83 -8.26
N GLY A 93 5.31 12.33 -7.36
CA GLY A 93 5.58 13.60 -6.70
C GLY A 93 4.35 14.42 -6.34
N ARG A 94 4.56 15.73 -6.22
CA ARG A 94 3.55 16.71 -5.84
C ARG A 94 3.59 17.91 -6.78
N LEU A 95 2.42 18.49 -7.03
CA LEU A 95 2.24 19.68 -7.85
C LEU A 95 1.32 20.67 -7.11
N GLY A 96 1.62 21.97 -7.20
CA GLY A 96 0.73 23.02 -6.71
C GLY A 96 -0.37 23.35 -7.72
N ALA A 97 -1.57 23.67 -7.24
CA ALA A 97 -2.65 24.23 -8.05
C ALA A 97 -3.45 25.26 -7.24
N VAL A 98 -4.28 26.02 -7.94
CA VAL A 98 -5.23 26.95 -7.33
C VAL A 98 -6.62 26.57 -7.79
N SER A 99 -7.56 26.45 -6.86
CA SER A 99 -8.96 26.20 -7.19
C SER A 99 -9.58 27.41 -7.89
N SER A 100 -10.37 27.17 -8.94
CA SER A 100 -11.21 28.17 -9.59
C SER A 100 -12.63 28.21 -9.00
N GLY A 101 -12.83 27.62 -7.82
CA GLY A 101 -14.13 27.46 -7.16
C GLY A 101 -15.00 26.35 -7.74
N THR A 102 -16.15 26.13 -7.11
CA THR A 102 -17.13 25.13 -7.55
C THR A 102 -17.65 25.46 -8.95
N MET A 103 -17.38 24.58 -9.92
CA MET A 103 -17.97 24.68 -11.25
C MET A 103 -19.32 23.97 -11.28
N ALA A 104 -20.32 24.58 -11.93
CA ALA A 104 -21.56 23.88 -12.25
C ALA A 104 -21.25 22.68 -13.18
N PRO A 105 -21.95 21.54 -13.03
CA PRO A 105 -21.76 20.40 -13.93
C PRO A 105 -21.96 20.85 -15.37
N ALA A 106 -20.99 20.55 -16.24
CA ALA A 106 -21.02 20.95 -17.63
C ALA A 106 -22.35 20.51 -18.28
N GLY A 107 -23.16 21.49 -18.68
CA GLY A 107 -24.39 21.26 -19.43
C GLY A 107 -24.10 20.50 -20.72
N GLN A 108 -24.95 19.53 -21.05
CA GLN A 108 -24.85 18.70 -22.24
C GLN A 108 -24.66 19.55 -23.52
N PRO A 109 -23.84 19.07 -24.49
CA PRO A 109 -23.65 19.78 -25.76
C PRO A 109 -24.99 19.94 -26.47
N SER A 110 -25.39 21.18 -26.72
CA SER A 110 -26.62 21.54 -27.40
C SER A 110 -26.63 20.96 -28.81
N GLN A 111 -27.52 19.98 -29.06
CA GLN A 111 -27.82 19.53 -30.42
C GLN A 111 -28.43 20.71 -31.18
N HIS A 112 -27.69 21.26 -32.15
CA HIS A 112 -28.24 22.11 -33.19
C HIS A 112 -29.31 21.31 -33.93
N LYS A 113 -30.59 21.61 -33.67
CA LYS A 113 -31.68 21.28 -34.59
C LYS A 113 -31.44 22.08 -35.87
N GLN A 114 -30.87 21.41 -36.87
CA GLN A 114 -31.06 21.78 -38.28
C GLN A 114 -32.53 21.53 -38.59
N ASN A 115 -33.34 22.58 -38.52
CA ASN A 115 -34.66 22.67 -39.15
C ASN A 115 -34.60 23.87 -40.10
N GLU A 116 -34.35 23.59 -41.38
CA GLU A 116 -34.53 24.40 -42.60
C GLU A 116 -34.41 23.33 -43.70
N ASP A 117 -35.33 23.04 -44.61
CA ASP A 117 -36.64 23.54 -45.04
C ASP A 117 -37.40 22.35 -45.67
#